data_AF-A0A498QV67-F1
#
_entry.id   AF-A0A498QV67-F1
#
_cell.length_a   1.000
_cell.length_b   1.000
_cell.length_c   1.000
_cell.angle_alpha   90.00
_cell.angle_beta   90.00
_cell.angle_gamma   90.00
#
_symmetry.space_group_name_H-M   'P 1'
#
loop_
_entity.id
_entity.type
_entity.pdbx_description
1 polymer ?
#
loop_
_entity_poly.entity_id
_entity_poly.type
_entity_poly.pdbx_seq_one_letter_code
_entity_poly.pdbx_strand_id
1 'polypeptide(L)'
;MTDDHALVLVAGYPDLAAARGDFDTLTEMVKNGTLELTGAVLVGKDTDGKPVLIDTGNRLGRRGAAWGVGVGLAVGLFAPALLASAAVGAAAGALAGTFADYRLKTGLGDKIGRALSAGTAVVIAVVPAGSRLAVEQALDSSPMKSVAELDKSTLRGLKSALAEAMGKFNPDRTRLPLPDRKFGGVMGRTMGESLGDWTIVTGPKAPEGAPNVLIVLIDDAGFGGPDTFGGAIRTPTLTRVAQNSLTYNSFHVTAVCSPTRAALLTGRNHHRVGFGSIAEYPGPFPGYSSVKPRSCAALPRILRDNGYATGGFGKWHLTPDSVQGAAGPFDNWPLGWGFDHY
;
A
#
# COMPACT_ATOMS: atom_id res chain seq x y z
N MET A 1 31.13 -0.10 -23.97
CA MET A 1 30.15 -1.18 -24.10
C MET A 1 29.01 -0.82 -23.18
N THR A 2 28.04 -0.07 -23.69
CA THR A 2 26.88 0.41 -22.92
C THR A 2 25.89 -0.73 -22.84
N ASP A 3 25.67 -1.23 -21.64
CA ASP A 3 24.69 -2.25 -21.34
C ASP A 3 23.28 -1.69 -21.63
N ASP A 4 22.68 -2.21 -22.70
CA ASP A 4 21.44 -1.73 -23.33
C ASP A 4 20.20 -2.22 -22.54
N HIS A 5 20.17 -1.94 -21.23
CA HIS A 5 19.07 -2.36 -20.37
C HIS A 5 17.91 -1.38 -20.48
N ALA A 6 16.75 -1.90 -20.88
CA ALA A 6 15.51 -1.14 -20.86
C ALA A 6 14.99 -1.00 -19.41
N LEU A 7 14.26 0.08 -19.15
CA LEU A 7 13.61 0.36 -17.88
C LEU A 7 12.10 0.30 -18.07
N VAL A 8 11.41 -0.11 -17.02
CA VAL A 8 9.95 -0.06 -16.92
C VAL A 8 9.62 1.02 -15.92
N LEU A 9 9.02 2.09 -16.43
CA LEU A 9 8.51 3.18 -15.62
C LEU A 9 6.99 3.06 -15.50
N VAL A 10 6.51 3.16 -14.27
CA VAL A 10 5.09 3.16 -13.93
C VAL A 10 4.80 4.47 -13.21
N ALA A 11 3.94 5.29 -13.80
CA ALA A 11 3.47 6.55 -13.24
C ALA A 11 2.00 6.42 -12.88
N GLY A 12 1.66 6.57 -11.60
CA GLY A 12 0.29 6.54 -11.08
C GLY A 12 -0.31 7.93 -11.00
N TYR A 13 -1.59 8.04 -11.33
CA TYR A 13 -2.35 9.28 -11.38
C TYR A 13 -3.63 9.19 -10.57
N PRO A 14 -3.99 10.24 -9.81
CA PRO A 14 -5.22 10.29 -9.04
C PRO A 14 -6.47 10.44 -9.94
N ASP A 15 -6.30 10.94 -11.16
CA ASP A 15 -7.37 11.15 -12.12
C ASP A 15 -6.94 10.84 -13.56
N LEU A 16 -7.94 10.56 -14.40
CA LEU A 16 -7.77 10.19 -15.80
C LEU A 16 -7.31 11.36 -16.70
N ALA A 17 -7.63 12.61 -16.35
CA ALA A 17 -7.35 13.76 -17.19
C ALA A 17 -5.86 14.12 -17.14
N ALA A 18 -5.28 14.18 -15.93
CA ALA A 18 -3.85 14.36 -15.74
C ALA A 18 -3.04 13.25 -16.42
N ALA A 19 -3.46 11.99 -16.25
CA ALA A 19 -2.82 10.85 -16.89
C ALA A 19 -2.85 10.94 -18.43
N ARG A 20 -3.95 11.46 -18.99
CA ARG A 20 -4.09 11.63 -20.44
C ARG A 20 -3.26 12.77 -20.98
N GLY A 21 -3.19 13.90 -20.27
CA GLY A 21 -2.35 15.03 -20.67
C GLY A 21 -0.86 14.67 -20.72
N ASP A 22 -0.36 13.98 -19.70
CA ASP A 22 1.01 13.50 -19.63
C ASP A 22 1.28 12.41 -20.70
N PHE A 23 0.33 11.48 -20.90
CA PHE A 23 0.44 10.47 -21.95
C PHE A 23 0.48 11.09 -23.35
N ASP A 24 -0.37 12.08 -23.63
CA ASP A 24 -0.38 12.80 -24.90
C ASP A 24 0.95 13.53 -25.12
N THR A 25 1.47 14.22 -24.10
CA THR A 25 2.80 14.87 -24.10
C THR A 25 3.91 13.87 -24.41
N LEU A 26 3.92 12.72 -23.73
CA LEU A 26 4.87 11.64 -23.98
C LEU A 26 4.80 11.17 -25.45
N THR A 27 3.60 10.98 -25.99
CA THR A 27 3.46 10.55 -27.40
C THR A 27 3.86 11.64 -28.39
N GLU A 28 3.62 12.92 -28.11
CA GLU A 28 4.05 14.03 -28.98
C GLU A 28 5.57 14.13 -29.05
N MET A 29 6.27 13.99 -27.92
CA MET A 29 7.73 13.98 -27.88
C MET A 29 8.32 12.83 -28.74
N VAL A 30 7.68 11.67 -28.75
CA VAL A 30 8.10 10.55 -29.62
C VAL A 30 7.82 10.87 -31.09
N LYS A 31 6.66 11.46 -31.43
CA LYS A 31 6.36 11.88 -32.82
C LYS A 31 7.36 12.89 -33.37
N ASN A 32 7.78 13.82 -32.52
CA ASN A 32 8.72 14.87 -32.87
C ASN A 32 10.18 14.39 -32.89
N GLY A 33 10.43 13.13 -32.54
CA GLY A 33 11.78 12.55 -32.51
C GLY A 33 12.65 13.06 -31.37
N THR A 34 12.08 13.76 -30.38
CA THR A 34 12.81 14.28 -29.21
C THR A 34 12.93 13.26 -28.09
N LEU A 35 12.23 12.12 -28.19
CA LEU A 35 12.25 11.06 -27.20
C LEU A 35 12.22 9.67 -27.85
N GLU A 36 13.12 8.79 -27.42
CA GLU A 36 13.06 7.37 -27.77
C GLU A 36 12.28 6.57 -26.71
N LEU A 37 11.30 5.79 -27.16
CA LEU A 37 10.41 5.00 -26.34
C LEU A 37 10.17 3.64 -27.01
N THR A 38 10.33 2.54 -26.25
CA THR A 38 10.07 1.18 -26.75
C THR A 38 8.57 0.88 -26.81
N GLY A 39 7.79 1.42 -25.88
CA GLY A 39 6.34 1.41 -25.90
C GLY A 39 5.75 2.08 -24.66
N ALA A 40 4.52 2.57 -24.77
CA ALA A 40 3.77 3.03 -23.60
C ALA A 40 2.28 2.71 -23.72
N VAL A 41 1.64 2.53 -22.57
CA VAL A 41 0.21 2.28 -22.45
C VAL A 41 -0.37 3.12 -21.31
N LEU A 42 -1.55 3.68 -21.55
CA LEU A 42 -2.39 4.32 -20.56
C LEU A 42 -3.56 3.41 -20.20
N VAL A 43 -3.61 3.02 -18.94
CA VAL A 43 -4.70 2.21 -18.37
C VAL A 43 -5.35 3.00 -17.25
N GLY A 44 -6.66 2.90 -17.10
CA GLY A 44 -7.34 3.45 -15.93
C GLY A 44 -8.48 2.57 -15.48
N LYS A 45 -9.22 3.05 -14.49
CA LYS A 45 -10.48 2.45 -14.05
C LYS A 45 -11.65 3.36 -14.31
N ASP A 46 -12.71 2.78 -14.86
CA ASP A 46 -14.00 3.47 -14.91
C ASP A 46 -14.58 3.66 -13.50
N THR A 47 -15.70 4.37 -13.42
CA THR A 47 -16.42 4.66 -12.17
C THR A 47 -16.96 3.41 -11.48
N ASP A 48 -17.10 2.30 -12.21
CA ASP A 48 -17.52 1.00 -11.70
C ASP A 48 -16.33 0.15 -11.20
N GLY A 49 -15.12 0.71 -11.26
CA GLY A 49 -13.88 0.06 -10.83
C GLY A 49 -13.37 -1.01 -11.79
N LYS A 50 -13.90 -1.09 -13.01
CA LYS A 50 -13.41 -2.02 -14.04
C LYS A 50 -12.20 -1.42 -14.76
N PRO A 51 -11.15 -2.23 -15.01
CA PRO A 51 -9.99 -1.76 -15.76
C PRO A 51 -10.39 -1.46 -17.21
N VAL A 52 -10.05 -0.28 -17.69
CA VAL A 52 -10.27 0.19 -19.06
C VAL A 52 -8.92 0.55 -19.66
N LEU A 53 -8.63 -0.03 -20.82
CA LEU A 53 -7.52 0.42 -21.67
C LEU A 53 -7.95 1.72 -22.36
N ILE A 54 -7.25 2.81 -22.07
CA ILE A 54 -7.66 4.14 -22.54
C ILE A 54 -6.96 4.46 -23.86
N ASP A 55 -5.66 4.22 -23.93
CA ASP A 55 -4.88 4.44 -25.14
C ASP A 55 -3.60 3.58 -25.13
N THR A 56 -3.19 3.15 -26.31
CA THR A 56 -1.97 2.39 -26.55
C THR A 56 -0.99 3.17 -27.41
N GLY A 57 -1.11 4.50 -27.48
CA GLY A 57 -0.26 5.33 -28.32
C GLY A 57 -0.44 5.06 -29.81
N ASN A 58 -1.58 4.48 -30.23
CA ASN A 58 -1.88 4.07 -31.62
C ASN A 58 -1.78 5.22 -32.65
N ARG A 59 -1.66 6.47 -32.19
CA ARG A 59 -1.50 7.68 -33.01
C ARG A 59 -0.05 7.92 -33.49
N LEU A 60 0.90 7.05 -33.16
CA LEU A 60 2.34 7.24 -33.38
C LEU A 60 2.88 6.77 -34.75
N GLY A 61 2.08 6.12 -35.59
CA GLY A 61 2.47 5.77 -36.96
C GLY A 61 3.53 4.66 -37.06
N ARG A 62 3.60 4.01 -38.24
CA ARG A 62 4.47 2.86 -38.53
C ARG A 62 5.95 3.24 -38.60
N ARG A 63 6.62 3.49 -37.47
CA ARG A 63 8.08 3.50 -37.40
C ARG A 63 8.55 2.66 -36.21
N GLY A 64 8.77 1.37 -36.47
CA GLY A 64 9.50 0.48 -35.58
C GLY A 64 8.81 -0.86 -35.34
N ALA A 65 9.40 -1.95 -35.87
CA ALA A 65 8.99 -3.32 -35.56
C ALA A 65 9.09 -3.67 -34.05
N ALA A 66 9.80 -2.87 -33.26
CA ALA A 66 9.91 -3.00 -31.80
C ALA A 66 8.67 -2.53 -31.02
N TRP A 67 7.87 -1.61 -31.59
CA TRP A 67 6.73 -0.98 -30.91
C TRP A 67 5.57 -1.95 -30.65
N GLY A 68 5.37 -2.92 -31.56
CA GLY A 68 4.33 -3.95 -31.43
C GLY A 68 4.57 -4.93 -30.29
N VAL A 69 5.83 -5.18 -29.91
CA VAL A 69 6.18 -6.12 -28.83
C VAL A 69 5.91 -5.51 -27.46
N GLY A 70 6.33 -4.26 -27.22
CA GLY A 70 6.16 -3.58 -25.93
C GLY A 70 4.69 -3.28 -25.59
N VAL A 71 3.92 -2.80 -26.57
CA VAL A 71 2.49 -2.50 -26.39
C VAL A 71 1.62 -3.74 -26.36
N GLY A 72 1.87 -4.76 -27.20
CA GLY A 72 1.13 -6.03 -27.14
C GLY A 72 1.29 -6.75 -25.79
N LEU A 73 2.48 -6.64 -25.19
CA LEU A 73 2.78 -7.11 -23.84
C LEU A 73 2.00 -6.38 -22.76
N ALA A 74 2.04 -5.04 -22.77
CA ALA A 74 1.33 -4.22 -21.80
C ALA A 74 -0.20 -4.38 -21.96
N VAL A 75 -0.73 -4.40 -23.18
CA VAL A 75 -2.17 -4.65 -23.41
C VAL A 75 -2.58 -6.04 -22.91
N GLY A 76 -1.78 -7.08 -23.17
CA GLY A 76 -2.08 -8.44 -22.73
C GLY A 76 -2.06 -8.65 -21.20
N LEU A 77 -1.39 -7.76 -20.46
CA LEU A 77 -1.36 -7.76 -19.00
C LEU A 77 -2.58 -7.09 -18.36
N PHE A 78 -3.18 -6.10 -19.02
CA PHE A 78 -4.16 -5.18 -18.42
C PHE A 78 -5.58 -5.33 -18.97
N ALA A 79 -5.74 -5.77 -20.22
CA ALA A 79 -7.06 -5.99 -20.82
C ALA A 79 -7.12 -7.34 -21.55
N PRO A 80 -7.19 -8.46 -20.81
CA PRO A 80 -7.19 -9.80 -21.39
C PRO A 80 -8.35 -10.02 -22.38
N ALA A 81 -9.48 -9.34 -22.18
CA ALA A 81 -10.65 -9.41 -23.05
C ALA A 81 -10.47 -8.65 -24.38
N LEU A 82 -9.57 -7.65 -24.45
CA LEU A 82 -9.36 -6.82 -25.66
C LEU A 82 -8.34 -7.43 -26.65
N LEU A 83 -7.68 -8.54 -26.28
CA LEU A 83 -6.77 -9.27 -27.17
C LEU A 83 -7.49 -9.90 -28.39
N ALA A 84 -8.83 -10.03 -28.36
CA ALA A 84 -9.61 -10.47 -29.51
C ALA A 84 -9.82 -9.37 -30.57
N SER A 85 -9.70 -8.08 -30.21
CA SER A 85 -9.94 -6.94 -31.11
C SER A 85 -8.67 -6.22 -31.58
N ALA A 86 -7.52 -6.46 -30.94
CA ALA A 86 -6.23 -5.88 -31.32
C ALA A 86 -5.54 -6.62 -32.50
N ALA A 87 -6.31 -7.32 -33.34
CA ALA A 87 -5.82 -8.05 -34.52
C ALA A 87 -5.76 -7.19 -35.80
N VAL A 88 -5.82 -5.86 -35.70
CA VAL A 88 -5.79 -4.99 -36.87
C VAL A 88 -4.41 -4.34 -37.03
N GLY A 89 -3.52 -4.99 -37.77
CA GLY A 89 -2.47 -4.31 -38.53
C GLY A 89 -1.04 -4.87 -38.45
N ALA A 90 -0.76 -5.83 -39.34
CA ALA A 90 0.55 -6.20 -39.93
C ALA A 90 1.46 -7.24 -39.20
N ALA A 91 1.31 -8.49 -39.66
CA ALA A 91 2.32 -9.54 -39.89
C ALA A 91 3.17 -10.09 -38.73
N ALA A 92 2.70 -11.18 -38.09
CA ALA A 92 3.43 -12.45 -37.94
C ALA A 92 2.58 -13.48 -37.16
N GLY A 93 2.07 -14.49 -37.86
CA GLY A 93 1.23 -15.57 -37.33
C GLY A 93 1.96 -16.61 -36.48
N ALA A 94 2.57 -16.21 -35.36
CA ALA A 94 3.15 -17.16 -34.40
C ALA A 94 2.91 -16.81 -32.92
N LEU A 95 2.42 -15.60 -32.62
CA LEU A 95 2.30 -15.11 -31.24
C LEU A 95 0.88 -15.23 -30.67
N ALA A 96 -0.17 -15.30 -31.50
CA ALA A 96 -1.56 -15.36 -31.03
C ALA A 96 -1.86 -16.63 -30.19
N GLY A 97 -1.22 -17.76 -30.50
CA GLY A 97 -1.40 -19.02 -29.76
C GLY A 97 -0.82 -18.97 -28.34
N THR A 98 0.29 -18.26 -28.14
CA THR A 98 0.96 -18.15 -26.84
C THR A 98 0.22 -17.23 -25.88
N PHE A 99 -0.50 -16.23 -26.38
CA PHE A 99 -1.28 -15.30 -25.56
C PHE A 99 -2.59 -15.92 -25.04
N ALA A 100 -3.23 -16.82 -25.79
CA ALA A 100 -4.44 -17.53 -25.36
C ALA A 100 -4.18 -18.52 -24.21
N ASP A 101 -3.04 -19.22 -24.23
CA ASP A 101 -2.61 -20.11 -23.14
C ASP A 101 -2.23 -19.36 -21.85
N TYR A 102 -1.89 -18.07 -21.97
CA TYR A 102 -1.55 -17.20 -20.84
C TYR A 102 -2.77 -16.84 -19.97
N ARG A 103 -4.00 -16.96 -20.52
CA ARG A 103 -5.30 -16.79 -19.84
C ARG A 103 -5.38 -17.55 -18.51
N LEU A 104 -4.71 -18.71 -18.42
CA LEU A 104 -4.97 -19.70 -17.38
C LEU A 104 -3.99 -19.65 -16.19
N LYS A 105 -2.87 -18.92 -16.26
CA LYS A 105 -1.77 -19.14 -15.28
C LYS A 105 -1.38 -18.00 -14.35
N THR A 106 -1.74 -16.72 -14.57
CA THR A 106 -0.96 -15.64 -13.92
C THR A 106 -1.64 -14.62 -13.02
N GLY A 107 -2.98 -14.43 -13.04
CA GLY A 107 -3.72 -13.65 -12.02
C GLY A 107 -3.21 -12.21 -11.74
N LEU A 108 -2.40 -11.64 -12.63
CA LEU A 108 -1.67 -10.39 -12.39
C LEU A 108 -2.52 -9.16 -12.73
N GLY A 109 -3.34 -9.23 -13.79
CA GLY A 109 -4.33 -8.20 -14.10
C GLY A 109 -5.30 -7.95 -12.94
N ASP A 110 -5.68 -8.98 -12.18
CA ASP A 110 -6.51 -8.85 -10.98
C ASP A 110 -5.78 -8.20 -9.80
N LYS A 111 -4.47 -8.46 -9.63
CA LYS A 111 -3.67 -7.85 -8.56
C LYS A 111 -3.36 -6.39 -8.83
N ILE A 112 -3.08 -6.07 -10.09
CA ILE A 112 -2.88 -4.73 -10.60
C ILE A 112 -4.19 -3.95 -10.59
N GLY A 113 -5.27 -4.58 -11.05
CA GLY A 113 -6.63 -4.04 -10.97
C GLY A 113 -7.03 -3.76 -9.53
N ARG A 114 -6.63 -4.57 -8.53
CA ARG A 114 -6.88 -4.23 -7.10
C ARG A 114 -6.00 -3.10 -6.57
N ALA A 115 -4.85 -2.83 -7.18
CA ALA A 115 -3.92 -1.77 -6.76
C ALA A 115 -4.36 -0.37 -7.21
N LEU A 116 -5.30 -0.28 -8.17
CA LEU A 116 -5.86 0.97 -8.65
C LEU A 116 -7.27 1.17 -8.12
N SER A 117 -7.53 2.35 -7.59
CA SER A 117 -8.86 2.78 -7.15
C SER A 117 -9.73 3.20 -8.33
N ALA A 118 -11.06 3.27 -8.14
CA ALA A 118 -11.95 3.73 -9.21
C ALA A 118 -11.60 5.19 -9.58
N GLY A 119 -11.55 5.51 -10.87
CA GLY A 119 -11.18 6.84 -11.36
C GLY A 119 -9.69 7.16 -11.42
N THR A 120 -8.80 6.26 -10.97
CA THR A 120 -7.34 6.45 -11.11
C THR A 120 -6.83 5.89 -12.43
N ALA A 121 -5.61 6.30 -12.79
CA ALA A 121 -4.94 5.88 -14.02
C ALA A 121 -3.46 5.60 -13.81
N VAL A 122 -2.88 4.84 -14.73
CA VAL A 122 -1.46 4.50 -14.77
C VAL A 122 -0.95 4.62 -16.19
N VAL A 123 0.17 5.31 -16.32
CA VAL A 123 1.01 5.26 -17.53
C VAL A 123 2.14 4.29 -17.28
N ILE A 124 2.31 3.35 -18.20
CA ILE A 124 3.42 2.40 -18.19
C ILE A 124 4.25 2.66 -19.43
N ALA A 125 5.51 3.01 -19.23
CA ALA A 125 6.46 3.29 -20.30
C ALA A 125 7.65 2.33 -20.21
N VAL A 126 7.98 1.68 -21.33
CA VAL A 126 9.21 0.90 -21.49
C VAL A 126 10.18 1.78 -22.26
N VAL A 127 11.27 2.17 -21.61
CA VAL A 127 12.19 3.21 -22.09
C VAL A 127 13.63 2.69 -22.08
N PRO A 128 14.47 3.05 -23.06
CA PRO A 128 15.91 2.90 -22.92
C PRO A 128 16.41 3.68 -21.68
N ALA A 129 17.42 3.18 -20.98
CA ALA A 129 17.95 3.84 -19.78
C ALA A 129 18.37 5.30 -20.03
N GLY A 130 18.88 5.63 -21.22
CA GLY A 130 19.25 6.99 -21.62
C GLY A 130 18.08 7.95 -21.78
N SER A 131 16.86 7.45 -22.01
CA SER A 131 15.65 8.26 -22.20
C SER A 131 14.86 8.49 -20.91
N ARG A 132 15.33 7.94 -19.78
CA ARG A 132 14.60 7.97 -18.50
C ARG A 132 14.23 9.38 -18.06
N LEU A 133 15.19 10.30 -18.09
CA LEU A 133 14.99 11.67 -17.62
C LEU A 133 13.89 12.38 -18.41
N ALA A 134 13.93 12.29 -19.73
CA ALA A 134 12.95 12.93 -20.60
C ALA A 134 11.55 12.33 -20.42
N VAL A 135 11.44 11.02 -20.16
CA VAL A 135 10.14 10.38 -19.83
C VAL A 135 9.62 10.83 -18.47
N GLU A 136 10.47 10.87 -17.44
CA GLU A 136 10.04 11.33 -16.12
C GLU A 136 9.63 12.81 -16.12
N GLN A 137 10.26 13.65 -16.97
CA GLN A 137 9.84 15.03 -17.23
C GLN A 137 8.51 15.12 -17.97
N ALA A 138 8.26 14.24 -18.95
CA ALA A 138 6.99 14.20 -19.68
C ALA A 138 5.80 13.74 -18.80
N LEU A 139 6.09 13.03 -17.70
CA LEU A 139 5.11 12.51 -16.76
C LEU A 139 5.09 13.32 -15.45
N ASP A 140 5.42 14.61 -15.49
CA ASP A 140 5.64 15.46 -14.31
C ASP A 140 4.43 15.54 -13.36
N SER A 141 3.21 15.47 -13.91
CA SER A 141 1.96 15.58 -13.15
C SER A 141 1.67 14.34 -12.31
N SER A 142 2.40 13.23 -12.51
CA SER A 142 2.28 12.04 -11.67
C SER A 142 2.90 12.28 -10.29
N PRO A 143 2.11 12.24 -9.20
CA PRO A 143 2.64 12.35 -7.84
C PRO A 143 3.38 11.09 -7.38
N MET A 144 3.37 10.02 -8.19
CA MET A 144 3.81 8.69 -7.80
C MET A 144 4.42 7.95 -8.98
N LYS A 145 5.75 7.88 -9.02
CA LYS A 145 6.50 7.17 -10.05
C LYS A 145 7.28 6.01 -9.44
N SER A 146 7.36 4.91 -10.17
CA SER A 146 8.25 3.81 -9.84
C SER A 146 8.95 3.29 -11.08
N VAL A 147 10.24 3.04 -10.94
CA VAL A 147 11.08 2.46 -11.99
C VAL A 147 11.59 1.09 -11.53
N ALA A 148 11.66 0.16 -12.47
CA ALA A 148 12.30 -1.15 -12.31
C ALA A 148 13.11 -1.51 -13.57
N GLU A 149 14.20 -2.23 -13.37
CA GLU A 149 15.07 -2.67 -14.47
C GLU A 149 14.49 -3.88 -15.19
N LEU A 150 14.63 -3.91 -16.51
CA LEU A 150 14.21 -5.04 -17.34
C LEU A 150 15.38 -6.00 -17.57
N ASP A 151 15.47 -7.07 -16.78
CA ASP A 151 16.49 -8.10 -16.99
C ASP A 151 16.09 -9.01 -18.17
N LYS A 152 16.81 -8.84 -19.30
CA LYS A 152 16.66 -9.51 -20.61
C LYS A 152 15.31 -9.22 -21.30
N SER A 153 15.34 -9.00 -22.62
CA SER A 153 14.21 -8.61 -23.49
C SER A 153 13.09 -9.67 -23.66
N THR A 154 12.73 -10.38 -22.59
CA THR A 154 11.71 -11.43 -22.56
C THR A 154 10.48 -10.97 -21.76
N LEU A 155 9.31 -11.53 -22.10
CA LEU A 155 8.02 -11.27 -21.42
C LEU A 155 8.11 -11.46 -19.88
N ARG A 156 8.99 -12.36 -19.41
CA ARG A 156 9.16 -12.69 -17.98
C ARG A 156 9.87 -11.58 -17.20
N GLY A 157 10.86 -10.93 -17.82
CA GLY A 157 11.55 -9.77 -17.24
C GLY A 157 10.58 -8.60 -17.05
N LEU A 158 9.73 -8.32 -18.05
CA LEU A 158 8.74 -7.24 -17.98
C LEU A 158 7.75 -7.47 -16.85
N LYS A 159 7.28 -8.71 -16.70
CA LYS A 159 6.37 -9.08 -15.63
C LYS A 159 6.97 -8.84 -14.24
N SER A 160 8.24 -9.20 -14.04
CA SER A 160 8.94 -9.01 -12.77
C SER A 160 9.12 -7.52 -12.46
N ALA A 161 9.60 -6.76 -13.45
CA ALA A 161 9.81 -5.32 -13.33
C ALA A 161 8.50 -4.58 -13.03
N LEU A 162 7.41 -4.93 -13.72
CA LEU A 162 6.10 -4.34 -13.47
C LEU A 162 5.57 -4.73 -12.07
N ALA A 163 5.72 -5.99 -11.65
CA ALA A 163 5.31 -6.42 -10.32
C ALA A 163 6.12 -5.72 -9.21
N GLU A 164 7.43 -5.52 -9.40
CA GLU A 164 8.26 -4.71 -8.50
C GLU A 164 7.77 -3.27 -8.47
N ALA A 165 7.58 -2.65 -9.63
CA ALA A 165 7.17 -1.26 -9.72
C ALA A 165 5.79 -1.01 -9.10
N MET A 166 4.85 -1.92 -9.32
CA MET A 166 3.50 -1.83 -8.75
C MET A 166 3.43 -2.22 -7.28
N GLY A 167 4.28 -3.15 -6.83
CA GLY A 167 4.41 -3.49 -5.41
C GLY A 167 4.83 -2.29 -4.54
N LYS A 168 5.50 -1.28 -5.12
CA LYS A 168 5.80 -0.03 -4.42
C LYS A 168 4.57 0.85 -4.15
N PHE A 169 3.50 0.71 -4.95
CA PHE A 169 2.23 1.43 -4.74
C PHE A 169 1.31 0.74 -3.74
N ASN A 170 1.30 -0.60 -3.72
CA ASN A 170 0.55 -1.38 -2.75
C ASN A 170 1.45 -2.42 -2.07
N PRO A 171 2.29 -2.00 -1.09
CA PRO A 171 3.26 -2.88 -0.46
C PRO A 171 2.58 -3.99 0.33
N ASP A 172 3.27 -5.12 0.48
CA ASP A 172 2.84 -6.18 1.39
C ASP A 172 2.81 -5.66 2.83
N ARG A 173 1.61 -5.59 3.40
CA ARG A 173 1.35 -5.07 4.75
C ARG A 173 1.32 -6.16 5.83
N THR A 174 1.60 -7.42 5.47
CA THR A 174 1.67 -8.53 6.42
C THR A 174 3.00 -8.57 7.19
N ARG A 175 4.02 -7.85 6.71
CA ARG A 175 5.31 -7.68 7.37
C ARG A 175 5.57 -6.21 7.62
N LEU A 176 5.83 -5.84 8.86
CA LEU A 176 6.05 -4.47 9.31
C LEU A 176 7.42 -4.34 10.02
N PRO A 177 8.05 -3.16 10.00
CA PRO A 177 7.63 -1.96 9.27
C PRO A 177 7.70 -2.17 7.74
N LEU A 178 6.96 -1.36 6.98
CA LEU A 178 7.07 -1.40 5.52
C LEU A 178 8.51 -1.05 5.11
N PRO A 179 9.08 -1.73 4.11
CA PRO A 179 10.41 -1.41 3.63
C PRO A 179 10.47 -0.03 3.00
N ASP A 180 11.63 0.62 3.09
CA ASP A 180 11.86 1.92 2.47
C ASP A 180 11.63 1.87 0.96
N ARG A 181 11.03 2.93 0.43
CA ARG A 181 10.86 3.10 -1.01
C ARG A 181 12.22 3.39 -1.64
N LYS A 182 12.56 2.65 -2.71
CA LYS A 182 13.70 3.00 -3.55
C LYS A 182 13.41 4.31 -4.28
N PHE A 183 14.43 5.17 -4.38
CA PHE A 183 14.36 6.41 -5.16
C PHE A 183 13.94 6.15 -6.60
N GLY A 184 12.79 6.71 -6.98
CA GLY A 184 12.20 6.62 -8.31
C GLY A 184 12.56 7.78 -9.24
N GLY A 185 13.29 8.80 -8.78
CA GLY A 185 13.69 9.96 -9.57
C GLY A 185 15.00 9.77 -10.34
N VAL A 186 15.51 10.84 -10.95
CA VAL A 186 16.81 10.86 -11.67
C VAL A 186 17.83 11.70 -10.91
N MET A 187 19.03 11.15 -10.72
CA MET A 187 20.19 11.90 -10.21
C MET A 187 21.08 12.31 -11.39
N GLY A 188 20.92 13.56 -11.85
CA GLY A 188 21.75 14.15 -12.91
C GLY A 188 23.08 14.69 -12.39
N ARG A 189 23.92 15.23 -13.29
CA ARG A 189 25.18 15.87 -12.90
C ARG A 189 24.95 17.23 -12.25
N THR A 190 23.85 17.90 -12.62
CA THR A 190 23.40 19.17 -12.03
C THR A 190 21.98 19.06 -11.46
N MET A 191 21.57 20.03 -10.64
CA MET A 191 20.21 20.09 -10.10
C MET A 191 19.15 20.20 -11.22
N GLY A 192 19.43 20.92 -12.30
CA GLY A 192 18.52 21.05 -13.44
C GLY A 192 18.36 19.76 -14.27
N GLU A 193 19.31 18.83 -14.13
CA GLU A 193 19.27 17.50 -14.75
C GLU A 193 18.74 16.43 -13.78
N SER A 194 18.34 16.82 -12.57
CA SER A 194 17.85 15.91 -11.54
C SER A 194 16.35 16.06 -11.36
N LEU A 195 15.68 14.95 -11.13
CA LEU A 195 14.27 14.91 -10.75
C LEU A 195 14.15 14.30 -9.37
N GLY A 196 13.61 15.08 -8.44
CA GLY A 196 13.32 14.60 -7.10
C GLY A 196 12.17 13.59 -7.11
N ASP A 197 12.22 12.64 -6.19
CA ASP A 197 11.12 11.72 -5.88
C ASP A 197 10.68 11.99 -4.45
N TRP A 198 9.59 12.74 -4.30
CA TRP A 198 9.03 13.06 -2.98
C TRP A 198 8.31 11.88 -2.34
N THR A 199 8.05 10.80 -3.07
CA THR A 199 7.34 9.63 -2.53
C THR A 199 8.18 8.85 -1.51
N ILE A 200 9.51 9.03 -1.50
CA ILE A 200 10.43 8.45 -0.51
C ILE A 200 10.35 9.17 0.85
N VAL A 201 9.89 10.43 0.86
CA VAL A 201 9.80 11.24 2.08
C VAL A 201 8.52 10.95 2.85
N THR A 202 7.42 10.70 2.12
CA THR A 202 6.13 10.43 2.74
C THR A 202 6.10 9.05 3.38
N GLY A 203 5.74 8.98 4.66
CA GLY A 203 5.51 7.72 5.38
C GLY A 203 4.33 6.92 4.84
N PRO A 204 4.07 5.71 5.39
CA PRO A 204 2.94 4.90 4.98
C PRO A 204 1.63 5.67 5.14
N LYS A 205 0.74 5.53 4.15
CA LYS A 205 -0.66 5.96 4.28
C LYS A 205 -1.54 4.75 4.53
N ALA A 206 -2.59 4.92 5.31
CA ALA A 206 -3.64 3.91 5.45
C ALA A 206 -4.17 3.51 4.05
N PRO A 207 -4.50 2.23 3.82
CA PRO A 207 -5.11 1.79 2.57
C PRO A 207 -6.37 2.59 2.24
N GLU A 208 -6.70 2.70 0.96
CA GLU A 208 -7.97 3.32 0.58
C GLU A 208 -9.16 2.53 1.12
N GLY A 209 -10.18 3.25 1.60
CA GLY A 209 -11.35 2.66 2.23
C GLY A 209 -11.06 2.03 3.60
N ALA A 210 -9.85 2.16 4.13
CA ALA A 210 -9.53 1.73 5.49
C ALA A 210 -10.44 2.45 6.50
N PRO A 211 -11.13 1.72 7.40
CA PRO A 211 -12.06 2.33 8.33
C PRO A 211 -11.32 3.05 9.46
N ASN A 212 -11.92 4.11 9.99
CA ASN A 212 -11.49 4.64 11.28
C ASN A 212 -11.83 3.63 12.39
N VAL A 213 -10.88 3.35 13.27
CA VAL A 213 -11.05 2.40 14.38
C VAL A 213 -11.09 3.16 15.70
N LEU A 214 -12.21 3.05 16.43
CA LEU A 214 -12.36 3.62 17.77
C LEU A 214 -12.60 2.48 18.77
N ILE A 215 -11.75 2.40 19.80
CA ILE A 215 -11.88 1.46 20.91
C ILE A 215 -12.23 2.25 22.18
N VAL A 216 -13.39 1.96 22.76
CA VAL A 216 -13.81 2.52 24.05
C VAL A 216 -13.74 1.43 25.11
N LEU A 217 -12.84 1.61 26.09
CA LEU A 217 -12.70 0.70 27.22
C LEU A 217 -13.18 1.40 28.49
N ILE A 218 -14.27 0.89 29.07
CA ILE A 218 -14.84 1.38 30.33
C ILE A 218 -14.21 0.58 31.47
N ASP A 219 -13.64 1.27 32.45
CA ASP A 219 -12.98 0.67 33.60
C ASP A 219 -14.02 0.20 34.64
N ASP A 220 -13.82 -0.99 35.20
CA ASP A 220 -14.64 -1.59 36.26
C ASP A 220 -16.16 -1.62 35.99
N ALA A 221 -16.55 -1.75 34.72
CA ALA A 221 -17.95 -1.88 34.31
C ALA A 221 -18.44 -3.33 34.39
N GLY A 222 -19.40 -3.60 35.29
CA GLY A 222 -20.08 -4.89 35.38
C GLY A 222 -21.16 -5.07 34.30
N PHE A 223 -21.25 -6.29 33.76
CA PHE A 223 -22.21 -6.64 32.69
C PHE A 223 -23.67 -6.31 33.04
N GLY A 224 -24.09 -6.57 34.29
CA GLY A 224 -25.47 -6.33 34.76
C GLY A 224 -25.77 -4.90 35.24
N GLY A 225 -24.85 -3.95 35.08
CA GLY A 225 -25.08 -2.56 35.47
C GLY A 225 -25.97 -1.78 34.50
N PRO A 226 -25.59 -1.69 33.20
CA PRO A 226 -26.34 -0.94 32.19
C PRO A 226 -27.74 -1.50 31.89
N ASP A 227 -28.73 -0.62 31.71
CA ASP A 227 -30.10 -0.94 31.25
C ASP A 227 -30.15 -1.65 29.89
N THR A 228 -29.15 -1.41 29.05
CA THR A 228 -28.96 -2.09 27.75
C THR A 228 -28.82 -3.61 27.90
N PHE A 229 -28.36 -4.10 29.07
CA PHE A 229 -28.27 -5.52 29.41
C PHE A 229 -29.23 -5.92 30.56
N GLY A 230 -30.27 -5.12 30.82
CA GLY A 230 -31.28 -5.38 31.86
C GLY A 230 -30.94 -4.88 33.26
N GLY A 231 -29.87 -4.09 33.39
CA GLY A 231 -29.47 -3.46 34.65
C GLY A 231 -30.27 -2.20 35.00
N ALA A 232 -30.02 -1.63 36.19
CA ALA A 232 -30.73 -0.45 36.69
C ALA A 232 -30.13 0.89 36.22
N ILE A 233 -28.92 0.89 35.66
CA ILE A 233 -28.21 2.12 35.29
C ILE A 233 -28.64 2.55 33.90
N ARG A 234 -29.32 3.70 33.80
CA ARG A 234 -29.82 4.23 32.53
C ARG A 234 -28.68 4.67 31.61
N THR A 235 -28.51 4.00 30.47
CA THR A 235 -27.38 4.20 29.54
C THR A 235 -27.84 4.43 28.08
N PRO A 236 -28.59 5.52 27.80
CA PRO A 236 -29.27 5.69 26.52
C PRO A 236 -28.30 5.76 25.32
N THR A 237 -27.07 6.24 25.53
CA THR A 237 -26.03 6.23 24.50
C THR A 237 -25.55 4.82 24.17
N LEU A 238 -25.37 3.95 25.16
CA LEU A 238 -25.00 2.55 24.94
C LEU A 238 -26.13 1.80 24.26
N THR A 239 -27.38 2.06 24.66
CA THR A 239 -28.57 1.49 24.02
C THR A 239 -28.64 1.86 22.54
N ARG A 240 -28.41 3.13 22.20
CA ARG A 240 -28.39 3.61 20.81
C ARG A 240 -27.31 2.93 19.97
N VAL A 241 -26.13 2.69 20.55
CA VAL A 241 -25.05 1.96 19.85
C VAL A 241 -25.47 0.51 19.62
N ALA A 242 -25.93 -0.19 20.67
CA ALA A 242 -26.33 -1.60 20.60
C ALA A 242 -27.44 -1.85 19.56
N GLN A 243 -28.41 -0.94 19.42
CA GLN A 243 -29.49 -1.03 18.43
C GLN A 243 -29.01 -0.92 16.98
N ASN A 244 -27.83 -0.35 16.74
CA ASN A 244 -27.27 -0.13 15.40
C ASN A 244 -25.99 -0.96 15.15
N SER A 245 -25.71 -1.95 16.01
CA SER A 245 -24.46 -2.73 15.96
C SER A 245 -24.66 -4.20 16.32
N LEU A 246 -23.58 -4.97 16.23
CA LEU A 246 -23.51 -6.29 16.86
C LEU A 246 -23.33 -6.13 18.37
N THR A 247 -24.01 -6.97 19.14
CA THR A 247 -23.92 -7.01 20.61
C THR A 247 -23.63 -8.45 21.04
N TYR A 248 -22.70 -8.62 21.99
CA TYR A 248 -22.28 -9.92 22.51
C TYR A 248 -22.75 -10.10 23.96
N ASN A 249 -23.32 -11.26 24.26
CA ASN A 249 -23.70 -11.67 25.63
C ASN A 249 -22.66 -12.59 26.30
N SER A 250 -21.67 -13.04 25.54
CA SER A 250 -20.54 -13.86 25.99
C SER A 250 -19.22 -13.25 25.50
N PHE A 251 -18.78 -12.19 26.16
CA PHE A 251 -17.49 -11.53 25.95
C PHE A 251 -16.67 -11.62 27.25
N HIS A 252 -15.41 -12.02 27.15
CA HIS A 252 -14.58 -12.28 28.32
C HIS A 252 -13.29 -11.46 28.28
N VAL A 253 -12.95 -10.93 29.45
CA VAL A 253 -11.72 -10.20 29.74
C VAL A 253 -11.01 -10.89 30.89
N THR A 254 -9.83 -10.43 31.26
CA THR A 254 -9.18 -10.90 32.50
C THR A 254 -9.83 -10.21 33.71
N ALA A 255 -9.63 -10.76 34.90
CA ALA A 255 -10.24 -10.23 36.12
C ALA A 255 -9.69 -8.87 36.59
N VAL A 256 -8.58 -8.39 36.01
CA VAL A 256 -7.92 -7.14 36.45
C VAL A 256 -7.45 -6.28 35.27
N CYS A 257 -7.25 -4.99 35.55
CA CYS A 257 -7.02 -3.91 34.60
C CYS A 257 -5.80 -4.12 33.68
N SER A 258 -4.57 -4.23 34.21
CA SER A 258 -3.35 -4.33 33.38
C SER A 258 -3.37 -5.58 32.48
N PRO A 259 -3.70 -6.78 32.96
CA PRO A 259 -3.77 -7.96 32.11
C PRO A 259 -4.83 -7.85 31.00
N THR A 260 -5.99 -7.24 31.27
CA THR A 260 -7.02 -6.97 30.24
C THR A 260 -6.51 -6.00 29.17
N ARG A 261 -5.88 -4.90 29.58
CA ARG A 261 -5.34 -3.89 28.66
C ARG A 261 -4.19 -4.45 27.83
N ALA A 262 -3.32 -5.25 28.44
CA ALA A 262 -2.23 -5.94 27.74
C ALA A 262 -2.77 -6.93 26.70
N ALA A 263 -3.76 -7.74 27.06
CA ALA A 263 -4.38 -8.68 26.13
C ALA A 263 -5.07 -7.95 24.97
N LEU A 264 -5.84 -6.90 25.25
CA LEU A 264 -6.50 -6.06 24.24
C LEU A 264 -5.50 -5.47 23.24
N LEU A 265 -4.42 -4.86 23.73
CA LEU A 265 -3.46 -4.15 22.88
C LEU A 265 -2.46 -5.07 22.19
N THR A 266 -2.36 -6.34 22.57
CA THR A 266 -1.40 -7.27 21.94
C THR A 266 -2.07 -8.41 21.18
N GLY A 267 -3.35 -8.68 21.44
CA GLY A 267 -4.03 -9.88 20.95
C GLY A 267 -3.43 -11.18 21.50
N ARG A 268 -2.64 -11.12 22.60
CA ARG A 268 -1.97 -12.27 23.20
C ARG A 268 -2.46 -12.50 24.62
N ASN A 269 -2.31 -13.74 25.09
CA ASN A 269 -2.49 -14.05 26.50
C ASN A 269 -1.57 -13.16 27.36
N HIS A 270 -2.14 -12.56 28.40
CA HIS A 270 -1.46 -11.55 29.22
C HIS A 270 -0.18 -12.08 29.91
N HIS A 271 -0.12 -13.36 30.32
CA HIS A 271 1.12 -13.96 30.82
C HIS A 271 2.19 -14.10 29.74
N ARG A 272 1.82 -14.26 28.46
CA ARG A 272 2.80 -14.34 27.36
C ARG A 272 3.45 -12.98 27.04
N VAL A 273 2.88 -11.90 27.57
CA VAL A 273 3.36 -10.53 27.37
C VAL A 273 3.75 -9.84 28.69
N GLY A 274 3.97 -10.61 29.76
CA GLY A 274 4.52 -10.12 31.02
C GLY A 274 3.49 -9.59 32.03
N PHE A 275 2.21 -9.55 31.70
CA PHE A 275 1.16 -8.97 32.55
C PHE A 275 0.33 -10.05 33.26
N GLY A 276 0.97 -10.78 34.17
CA GLY A 276 0.29 -11.77 35.03
C GLY A 276 -0.40 -11.16 36.25
N SER A 277 -0.07 -9.91 36.57
CA SER A 277 -0.67 -9.10 37.64
C SER A 277 -0.83 -7.65 37.15
N ILE A 278 -1.29 -6.77 38.03
CA ILE A 278 -1.31 -5.33 37.80
C ILE A 278 0.11 -4.75 37.74
N ALA A 279 0.29 -3.64 37.03
CA ALA A 279 1.60 -3.07 36.72
C ALA A 279 2.40 -2.63 37.96
N GLU A 280 1.73 -2.36 39.07
CA GLU A 280 2.27 -1.98 40.38
C GLU A 280 3.06 -3.11 41.06
N TYR A 281 2.79 -4.37 40.70
CA TYR A 281 3.41 -5.55 41.30
C TYR A 281 4.21 -6.37 40.27
N PRO A 282 5.28 -5.81 39.68
CA PRO A 282 6.14 -6.57 38.79
C PRO A 282 6.91 -7.65 39.57
N GLY A 283 6.88 -8.88 39.07
CA GLY A 283 7.64 -10.02 39.58
C GLY A 283 8.85 -10.35 38.70
N PRO A 284 9.86 -11.07 39.23
CA PRO A 284 11.09 -11.39 38.50
C PRO A 284 10.93 -12.53 37.46
N PHE A 285 9.70 -12.86 37.06
CA PHE A 285 9.40 -13.98 36.18
C PHE A 285 8.79 -13.51 34.86
N PRO A 286 9.08 -14.17 33.71
CA PRO A 286 8.69 -13.68 32.38
C PRO A 286 7.20 -13.39 32.15
N GLY A 287 6.30 -14.03 32.92
CA GLY A 287 4.86 -13.81 32.82
C GLY A 287 4.27 -12.79 33.79
N TYR A 288 5.09 -12.20 34.65
CA TYR A 288 4.68 -11.28 35.73
C TYR A 288 5.55 -10.02 35.79
N SER A 289 6.45 -9.81 34.82
CA SER A 289 7.41 -8.70 34.82
C SER A 289 6.79 -7.33 34.61
N SER A 290 5.54 -7.26 34.16
CA SER A 290 4.85 -6.04 33.71
C SER A 290 5.58 -5.32 32.56
N VAL A 291 6.38 -6.07 31.80
CA VAL A 291 7.14 -5.56 30.64
C VAL A 291 6.80 -6.38 29.41
N LYS A 292 6.28 -5.70 28.38
CA LYS A 292 5.96 -6.34 27.10
C LYS A 292 7.25 -6.77 26.39
N PRO A 293 7.38 -8.04 25.96
CA PRO A 293 8.56 -8.49 25.23
C PRO A 293 8.68 -7.79 23.86
N ARG A 294 9.90 -7.55 23.40
CA ARG A 294 10.17 -6.92 22.08
C ARG A 294 9.66 -7.76 20.90
N SER A 295 9.48 -9.07 21.09
CA SER A 295 8.88 -10.00 20.12
C SER A 295 7.35 -9.85 19.98
N CYS A 296 6.73 -8.91 20.70
CA CYS A 296 5.33 -8.57 20.58
C CYS A 296 5.17 -7.12 20.14
N ALA A 297 4.75 -6.90 18.90
CA ALA A 297 4.21 -5.62 18.47
C ALA A 297 2.83 -5.42 19.10
N ALA A 298 2.53 -4.21 19.56
CA ALA A 298 1.19 -3.86 20.02
C ALA A 298 0.34 -3.34 18.85
N LEU A 299 -0.98 -3.45 18.96
CA LEU A 299 -1.98 -2.97 18.02
C LEU A 299 -1.71 -1.53 17.53
N PRO A 300 -1.49 -0.51 18.39
CA PRO A 300 -1.19 0.84 17.92
C PRO A 300 0.05 0.88 17.03
N ARG A 301 1.13 0.17 17.38
CA ARG A 301 2.33 0.07 16.52
C ARG A 301 2.00 -0.54 15.15
N ILE A 302 1.19 -1.61 15.12
CA ILE A 302 0.79 -2.29 13.88
C ILE A 302 -0.04 -1.35 12.98
N LEU A 303 -0.97 -0.58 13.57
CA LEU A 303 -1.79 0.39 12.86
C LEU A 303 -0.96 1.57 12.34
N ARG A 304 -0.08 2.12 13.19
CA ARG A 304 0.82 3.22 12.83
C ARG A 304 1.74 2.85 11.67
N ASP A 305 2.38 1.69 11.75
CA ASP A 305 3.27 1.22 10.68
C ASP A 305 2.50 0.90 9.37
N ASN A 306 1.17 0.78 9.45
CA ASN A 306 0.27 0.70 8.30
C ASN A 306 -0.26 2.07 7.81
N GLY A 307 0.15 3.17 8.43
CA GLY A 307 -0.20 4.53 8.02
C GLY A 307 -1.45 5.11 8.67
N TYR A 308 -1.93 4.52 9.77
CA TYR A 308 -2.91 5.17 10.63
C TYR A 308 -2.24 6.20 11.53
N ALA A 309 -2.90 7.33 11.76
CA ALA A 309 -2.59 8.15 12.93
C ALA A 309 -3.17 7.49 14.18
N THR A 310 -2.36 7.33 15.22
CA THR A 310 -2.76 6.59 16.43
C THR A 310 -2.79 7.49 17.66
N GLY A 311 -3.89 7.48 18.39
CA GLY A 311 -4.06 8.25 19.62
C GLY A 311 -4.73 7.42 20.71
N GLY A 312 -4.34 7.67 21.96
CA GLY A 312 -5.02 7.15 23.14
C GLY A 312 -5.35 8.29 24.11
N PHE A 313 -6.38 8.10 24.94
CA PHE A 313 -6.77 9.08 25.95
C PHE A 313 -7.23 8.35 27.22
N GLY A 314 -6.80 8.84 28.38
CA GLY A 314 -7.25 8.34 29.69
C GLY A 314 -6.27 7.35 30.34
N LYS A 315 -6.79 6.24 30.88
CA LYS A 315 -6.03 5.31 31.72
C LYS A 315 -5.12 4.40 30.90
N TRP A 316 -3.83 4.36 31.24
CA TRP A 316 -2.84 3.48 30.61
C TRP A 316 -2.69 2.14 31.35
N HIS A 317 -2.17 2.20 32.58
CA HIS A 317 -2.02 1.06 33.49
C HIS A 317 -1.15 -0.10 32.99
N LEU A 318 -0.17 0.17 32.12
CA LEU A 318 0.79 -0.82 31.62
C LEU A 318 2.26 -0.41 31.81
N THR A 319 2.51 0.66 32.58
CA THR A 319 3.86 1.08 32.97
C THR A 319 4.15 0.63 34.39
N PRO A 320 5.19 -0.18 34.64
CA PRO A 320 5.55 -0.55 36.01
C PRO A 320 5.91 0.67 36.85
N ASP A 321 5.51 0.70 38.12
CA ASP A 321 5.70 1.85 39.02
C ASP A 321 7.17 2.30 39.12
N SER A 322 8.09 1.33 39.12
CA SER A 322 9.53 1.60 39.19
C SER A 322 10.10 2.37 37.99
N VAL A 323 9.33 2.51 36.90
CA VAL A 323 9.75 3.20 35.67
C VAL A 323 8.78 4.30 35.22
N GLN A 324 7.90 4.78 36.11
CA GLN A 324 6.98 5.90 35.85
C GLN A 324 7.63 7.29 36.05
N GLY A 325 8.96 7.35 36.20
CA GLY A 325 9.68 8.62 36.37
C GLY A 325 9.94 9.37 35.07
N ALA A 326 10.16 10.69 35.18
CA ALA A 326 10.54 11.56 34.06
C ALA A 326 11.90 11.21 33.43
N ALA A 327 12.71 10.37 34.10
CA ALA A 327 13.97 9.86 33.57
C ALA A 327 13.78 8.66 32.62
N GLY A 328 12.55 8.14 32.49
CA GLY A 328 12.27 6.91 31.74
C GLY A 328 12.72 5.64 32.49
N PRO A 329 12.82 4.49 31.79
CA PRO A 329 12.66 4.32 30.35
C PRO A 329 11.22 4.53 29.85
N PHE A 330 11.08 5.04 28.62
CA PHE A 330 9.77 5.33 28.00
C PHE A 330 9.18 4.17 27.18
N ASP A 331 9.87 3.03 27.11
CA ASP A 331 9.42 1.87 26.32
C ASP A 331 8.10 1.26 26.83
N ASN A 332 7.81 1.38 28.13
CA ASN A 332 6.57 0.89 28.74
C ASN A 332 5.47 1.96 28.80
N TRP A 333 5.72 3.14 28.24
CA TRP A 333 4.75 4.23 28.15
C TRP A 333 3.94 4.10 26.84
N PRO A 334 2.78 4.77 26.74
CA PRO A 334 1.91 4.66 25.55
C PRO A 334 2.64 4.93 24.23
N LEU A 335 3.49 5.97 24.18
CA LEU A 335 4.27 6.32 22.99
C LEU A 335 5.26 5.21 22.59
N GLY A 336 5.89 4.56 23.58
CA GLY A 336 6.76 3.40 23.38
C GLY A 336 6.03 2.16 22.83
N TRP A 337 4.72 2.05 23.08
CA TRP A 337 3.86 0.98 22.55
C TRP A 337 3.35 1.25 21.14
N GLY A 338 3.56 2.45 20.61
CA GLY A 338 3.29 2.80 19.22
C GLY A 338 2.17 3.81 19.00
N PHE A 339 1.65 4.44 20.05
CA PHE A 339 0.77 5.61 19.89
C PHE A 339 1.58 6.83 19.43
N ASP A 340 1.01 7.65 18.57
CA ASP A 340 1.56 8.95 18.17
C ASP A 340 1.21 10.05 19.18
N HIS A 341 0.07 9.90 19.86
CA HIS A 341 -0.42 10.83 20.87
C HIS A 341 -1.05 10.10 22.07
N TYR A 342 -0.84 10.63 23.27
CA TYR A 342 -1.44 10.14 24.52
C TYR A 342 -1.55 11.23 25.57
#